data_AF-A0A957JZM8-F1
#
_entry.id   AF-A0A957JZM8-F1
#
_cell.length_a   1.000
_cell.length_b   1.000
_cell.length_c   1.000
_cell.angle_alpha   90.00
_cell.angle_beta   90.00
_cell.angle_gamma   90.00
#
_symmetry.space_group_name_H-M   'P 1'
#
loop_
_entity.id
_entity.type
_entity.pdbx_description
1 polymer ?
#
loop_
_entity_poly.entity_id
_entity_poly.type
_entity_poly.pdbx_seq_one_letter_code
_entity_poly.pdbx_strand_id
1 'polypeptide(L)' 'MRPLTNQSRFWRYAELDLRLLQAFYLDFAYPRHSHDHYVICVIEHGAQSFTYRGSKLYTPPNG' A
#
# COMPACT_ATOMS: atom_id res chain seq x y z
N MET A 1 -9.36 -13.25 -9.35
CA MET A 1 -8.19 -13.58 -10.21
C MET A 1 -7.10 -12.57 -9.95
N ARG A 2 -5.83 -12.99 -9.88
CA ARG A 2 -4.69 -12.06 -9.76
C ARG A 2 -4.50 -11.30 -11.09
N PRO A 3 -4.38 -9.96 -11.08
CA PRO A 3 -4.01 -9.20 -12.26
C PRO A 3 -2.65 -9.62 -12.81
N LEU A 4 -2.50 -9.64 -14.13
CA LEU A 4 -1.22 -9.91 -14.81
C LEU A 4 -0.36 -8.65 -15.00
N THR A 5 -0.92 -7.48 -14.69
CA THR A 5 -0.26 -6.18 -14.85
C THR A 5 -0.49 -5.33 -13.60
N ASN A 6 0.38 -4.34 -13.43
CA ASN A 6 0.22 -3.35 -12.38
C ASN A 6 -1.08 -2.56 -12.59
N GLN A 7 -1.91 -2.47 -11.54
CA GLN A 7 -3.16 -1.73 -11.57
C GLN A 7 -3.31 -0.92 -10.30
N SER A 8 -3.85 0.28 -10.41
CA SER A 8 -4.13 1.13 -9.27
C SER A 8 -5.35 1.99 -9.51
N ARG A 9 -6.14 2.17 -8.47
CA ARG A 9 -7.24 3.12 -8.42
C ARG A 9 -7.03 4.04 -7.23
N PHE A 10 -7.07 5.33 -7.49
CA PHE A 10 -6.97 6.37 -6.46
C PHE A 10 -8.22 7.22 -6.47
N TRP A 11 -8.80 7.47 -5.30
CA TRP A 11 -9.99 8.31 -5.18
C TRP A 11 -10.06 9.00 -3.82
N ARG A 12 -10.94 9.99 -3.72
CA ARG A 12 -11.21 10.72 -2.48
C ARG A 12 -12.62 10.40 -2.00
N TYR A 13 -12.77 10.14 -0.70
CA TYR A 13 -14.06 10.08 -0.03
C TYR A 13 -14.23 11.35 0.80
N ALA A 14 -14.96 12.32 0.23
CA ALA A 14 -14.94 13.70 0.70
C ALA A 14 -15.57 13.89 2.09
N GLU A 15 -16.61 13.12 2.43
CA GLU A 15 -17.32 13.23 3.71
C GLU A 15 -16.42 12.95 4.93
N LEU A 16 -15.39 12.13 4.75
CA LEU A 16 -14.41 11.80 5.79
C LEU A 16 -13.01 12.36 5.51
N ASP A 17 -12.87 13.16 4.45
CA ASP A 17 -11.59 13.64 3.93
C ASP A 17 -10.52 12.54 3.77
N LEU A 18 -10.93 11.36 3.28
CA LEU A 18 -10.03 10.23 3.07
C LEU A 18 -9.53 10.18 1.63
N ARG A 19 -8.25 9.85 1.48
CA ARG A 19 -7.65 9.45 0.20
C ARG A 19 -7.47 7.94 0.23
N LEU A 20 -8.04 7.26 -0.77
CA LEU A 20 -8.02 5.82 -0.88
C LEU A 20 -7.21 5.39 -2.09
N LEU A 21 -6.40 4.36 -1.88
CA LEU A 21 -5.62 3.69 -2.91
C LEU A 21 -5.92 2.20 -2.81
N GLN A 22 -6.38 1.60 -3.91
CA GLN A 22 -6.35 0.17 -4.10
C GLN A 22 -5.39 -0.13 -5.25
N ALA A 23 -4.42 -1.01 -5.01
CA ALA A 23 -3.42 -1.33 -6.01
C ALA A 23 -3.01 -2.80 -5.96
N PHE A 24 -2.63 -3.32 -7.13
CA PHE A 24 -1.95 -4.59 -7.28
C PHE A 24 -0.67 -4.33 -8.06
N TYR A 25 0.47 -4.59 -7.42
CA TYR A 25 1.79 -4.37 -7.99
C TYR A 25 2.60 -5.68 -7.98
N LEU A 26 3.27 -5.98 -9.09
CA LEU A 26 4.13 -7.16 -9.24
C LEU A 26 5.57 -6.85 -8.80
N ASP A 27 6.10 -5.71 -9.23
CA ASP A 27 7.52 -5.33 -9.11
C ASP A 27 7.75 -3.84 -8.81
N PHE A 28 6.69 -3.12 -8.43
CA PHE A 28 6.75 -1.69 -8.12
C PHE A 28 7.11 -1.41 -6.66
N ALA A 29 7.93 -0.38 -6.43
CA ALA A 29 8.26 0.12 -5.10
C ALA A 29 8.22 1.64 -5.07
N TYR A 30 7.61 2.20 -4.03
CA TYR A 30 7.69 3.64 -3.77
C TYR A 30 9.07 4.01 -3.21
N PRO A 31 9.65 5.16 -3.62
CA PRO A 31 10.83 5.71 -2.95
C PRO A 31 10.58 5.93 -1.46
N ARG A 32 11.63 5.89 -0.64
CA ARG A 32 11.54 6.16 0.80
C ARG A 32 11.02 7.57 1.06
N HIS A 33 10.00 7.70 1.89
CA HIS A 33 9.36 8.97 2.25
C HIS A 33 8.75 8.91 3.67
N SER A 34 8.17 10.03 4.11
CA SER A 34 7.43 10.18 5.37
C SER A 34 6.12 10.92 5.14
N HIS A 35 5.20 10.82 6.09
CA HIS A 35 3.93 11.53 6.07
C HIS A 35 3.76 12.35 7.35
N ASP A 36 3.04 13.46 7.23
CA ASP A 36 2.50 14.28 8.32
C ASP A 36 1.10 13.81 8.76
N HIS A 37 0.62 12.71 8.18
CA HIS A 37 -0.65 12.05 8.44
C HIS A 37 -0.46 10.54 8.56
N TYR A 38 -1.49 9.85 9.06
CA TYR A 38 -1.49 8.39 9.15
C TYR A 38 -1.95 7.75 7.84
N VAL A 39 -1.36 6.58 7.55
CA VAL A 39 -1.78 5.69 6.48
C VAL A 39 -2.07 4.33 7.09
N ILE A 40 -3.25 3.79 6.80
CA ILE A 40 -3.64 2.43 7.21
C ILE A 40 -3.57 1.57 5.95
N CYS A 41 -2.77 0.51 6.00
CA CYS A 41 -2.57 -0.40 4.87
C CYS A 41 -3.13 -1.79 5.19
N VAL A 42 -3.78 -2.41 4.21
CA VAL A 42 -4.25 -3.79 4.26
C VAL A 42 -3.69 -4.54 3.07
N ILE A 43 -3.15 -5.73 3.30
CA ILE A 43 -2.68 -6.61 2.23
C ILE A 43 -3.76 -7.65 1.95
N GLU A 44 -4.48 -7.48 0.83
CA GLU A 44 -5.52 -8.42 0.40
C GLU A 44 -4.91 -9.71 -0.18
N HIS A 45 -3.82 -9.58 -0.96
CA HIS A 45 -3.15 -10.70 -1.62
C HIS A 45 -1.63 -10.47 -1.76
N GLY A 46 -0.85 -11.55 -1.70
CA GLY A 46 0.60 -11.49 -1.87
C GLY A 46 1.32 -11.09 -0.59
N ALA A 47 2.25 -10.16 -0.68
CA ALA A 47 2.91 -9.58 0.48
C ALA A 47 3.58 -8.25 0.12
N GLN A 48 3.76 -7.41 1.12
CA GLN A 48 4.51 -6.17 1.00
C GLN A 48 5.74 -6.22 1.90
N SER A 49 6.82 -5.58 1.46
CA SER A 49 7.93 -5.23 2.36
C SER A 49 8.09 -3.72 2.45
N PHE A 50 8.47 -3.21 3.61
CA PHE A 50 8.70 -1.79 3.83
C PHE A 50 9.82 -1.57 4.84
N THR A 51 10.48 -0.41 4.79
CA THR A 51 11.49 -0.04 5.78
C THR A 51 10.84 0.82 6.86
N TYR A 52 10.99 0.42 8.13
CA TYR A 52 10.59 1.20 9.29
C TYR A 52 11.74 1.25 10.30
N ARG A 53 12.15 2.48 10.68
CA ARG A 53 13.25 2.72 11.63
C ARG A 53 14.53 1.92 11.33
N GLY A 54 14.92 1.90 10.05
CA GLY A 54 16.12 1.20 9.58
C GLY A 54 15.97 -0.32 9.40
N SER A 55 14.87 -0.92 9.86
CA SER A 55 14.60 -2.35 9.68
C SER A 55 13.67 -2.59 8.50
N LYS A 56 13.91 -3.67 7.73
CA LYS A 56 13.01 -4.12 6.67
C LYS A 56 11.99 -5.09 7.27
N LEU A 57 10.72 -4.74 7.17
CA LEU A 57 9.58 -5.54 7.62
C LEU A 57 8.89 -6.17 6.42
N TYR A 58 8.24 -7.31 6.63
CA TYR A 58 7.49 -8.06 5.63
C TYR A 58 6.12 -8.41 6.19
N THR A 59 5.07 -8.16 5.42
CA THR A 59 3.67 -8.32 5.85
C THR A 59 2.86 -9.01 4.74
N PRO A 60 2.46 -10.28 4.92
CA PRO A 60 1.45 -10.95 4.08
C PRO A 60 0.02 -10.55 4.51
N PRO A 61 -1.04 -11.10 3.88
CA PRO A 61 -2.39 -11.04 4.44
C PRO A 61 -2.43 -11.54 5.88
N ASN A 62 -3.17 -10.83 6.73
CA ASN A 62 -3.34 -11.06 8.17
C ASN A 62 -2.14 -10.69 9.08
N GLY A 63 -1.11 -10.04 8.53
CA GLY A 63 0.06 -9.58 9.28
C GLY A 63 1.10 -10.68 9.52
#